data_AF-A0A5M7B7A9-F1
#
_entry.id   AF-A0A5M7B7A9-F1
#
_cell.length_a   1.000
_cell.length_b   1.000
_cell.length_c   1.000
_cell.angle_alpha   90.00
_cell.angle_beta   90.00
_cell.angle_gamma   90.00
#
_symmetry.space_group_name_H-M   'P 1'
#
loop_
_entity.id
_entity.type
_entity.pdbx_description
1 polymer ?
#
loop_
_entity_poly.entity_id
_entity_poly.type
_entity_poly.pdbx_seq_one_letter_code
_entity_poly.pdbx_strand_id
1 'polypeptide(L)'
;MFHEEEWRVRRFGRCTTSSSQDAWFPDPARGTEGLAHQRRQAAEACARCPVQYECLILALDHEINEGVSWGIWGGVCARDRRQAIEHATERHHGTPDARDVAQDLLVNLSPQAVDRIA
;
A
#
# COMPACT_ATOMS: atom_id res chain seq x y z
N MET A 1 -15.94 7.62 -2.85
CA MET A 1 -16.81 6.79 -1.99
C MET A 1 -16.30 6.69 -0.53
N PHE A 2 -15.25 7.41 -0.12
CA PHE A 2 -14.54 7.17 1.16
C PHE A 2 -14.27 8.46 1.96
N HIS A 3 -15.27 9.32 2.13
CA HIS A 3 -15.08 10.65 2.75
C HIS A 3 -14.63 10.58 4.21
N GLU A 4 -15.07 9.56 4.97
CA GLU A 4 -14.66 9.39 6.36
C GLU A 4 -13.20 8.92 6.46
N GLU A 5 -12.83 7.92 5.68
CA GLU A 5 -11.45 7.42 5.59
C GLU A 5 -10.52 8.54 5.14
N GLU A 6 -10.91 9.31 4.13
CA GLU A 6 -10.16 10.46 3.62
C GLU A 6 -9.94 11.52 4.70
N TRP A 7 -10.98 11.85 5.48
CA TRP A 7 -10.86 12.77 6.61
C TRP A 7 -9.92 12.23 7.69
N ARG A 8 -10.07 10.96 8.08
CA ARG A 8 -9.21 10.32 9.09
C ARG A 8 -7.75 10.32 8.66
N VAL A 9 -7.48 9.95 7.41
CA VAL A 9 -6.12 9.90 6.85
C VAL A 9 -5.49 11.28 6.81
N ARG A 10 -6.21 12.30 6.34
CA ARG A 10 -5.73 13.69 6.37
C ARG A 10 -5.51 14.23 7.78
N ARG A 11 -6.29 13.77 8.77
CA ARG A 11 -6.23 14.29 10.15
C ARG A 11 -5.21 13.59 11.03
N PHE A 12 -4.99 12.29 10.83
CA PHE A 12 -4.23 11.41 11.72
C PHE A 12 -3.07 10.68 11.05
N GLY A 13 -2.91 10.81 9.72
CA GLY A 13 -1.79 10.20 9.00
C GLY A 13 -0.46 10.73 9.49
N ARG A 14 0.47 9.85 9.87
CA ARG A 14 1.82 10.23 10.33
C ARG A 14 2.61 11.03 9.29
N CYS A 15 2.35 10.80 8.00
CA CYS A 15 2.93 11.55 6.90
C CYS A 15 2.64 13.05 6.97
N THR A 16 1.51 13.46 7.55
CA THR A 16 1.10 14.87 7.64
C THR A 16 2.00 15.72 8.53
N THR A 17 2.77 15.08 9.43
CA THR A 17 3.74 15.75 10.30
C THR A 17 5.18 15.44 9.91
N SER A 18 5.40 14.77 8.76
CA SER A 18 6.73 14.41 8.30
C SER A 18 7.43 15.63 7.70
N SER A 19 8.71 15.82 8.05
CA SER A 19 9.52 16.93 7.55
C SER A 19 10.12 16.69 6.16
N SER A 20 10.05 15.46 5.64
CA SER A 20 10.58 15.08 4.33
C SER A 20 9.51 14.33 3.55
N GLN A 21 9.00 14.95 2.49
CA GLN A 21 8.03 14.34 1.60
C GLN A 21 8.67 13.27 0.72
N ASP A 22 9.93 13.44 0.31
CA ASP A 22 10.68 12.50 -0.53
C ASP A 22 10.75 11.09 0.10
N ALA A 23 10.78 11.00 1.44
CA ALA A 23 10.76 9.73 2.15
C ALA A 23 9.50 8.88 1.86
N TRP A 24 8.41 9.50 1.38
CA TRP A 24 7.14 8.84 1.03
C TRP A 24 7.06 8.46 -0.46
N PHE A 25 8.01 8.93 -1.27
CA PHE A 25 8.08 8.69 -2.72
C PHE A 25 9.47 8.14 -3.12
N PRO A 26 9.86 6.96 -2.60
CA PRO A 26 11.14 6.36 -2.96
C PRO A 26 11.20 6.00 -4.46
N ASP A 27 12.41 6.06 -5.02
CA ASP A 27 12.68 5.60 -6.38
C ASP A 27 12.23 4.15 -6.59
N PRO A 28 11.87 3.76 -7.83
CA PRO A 28 11.52 2.39 -8.14
C PRO A 28 12.61 1.40 -7.73
N ALA A 29 12.23 0.41 -6.94
CA ALA A 29 13.11 -0.66 -6.51
C ALA A 29 13.71 -1.42 -7.70
N ARG A 30 15.02 -1.66 -7.68
CA ARG A 30 15.74 -2.51 -8.63
C ARG A 30 16.07 -3.85 -8.00
N GLY A 31 15.77 -4.94 -8.71
CA GLY A 31 16.02 -6.30 -8.24
C GLY A 31 15.18 -6.69 -7.01
N THR A 32 15.44 -7.89 -6.50
CA THR A 32 14.74 -8.45 -5.33
C THR A 32 15.14 -7.76 -4.03
N GLU A 33 16.43 -7.46 -3.86
CA GLU A 33 16.96 -6.80 -2.66
C GLU A 33 16.43 -5.36 -2.53
N GLY A 34 16.42 -4.59 -3.62
CA GLY A 34 15.85 -3.24 -3.63
C GLY A 34 14.36 -3.25 -3.28
N LEU A 35 13.61 -4.26 -3.72
CA LEU A 35 12.20 -4.41 -3.36
C LEU A 35 12.04 -4.74 -1.87
N ALA A 36 12.85 -5.65 -1.34
CA ALA A 36 12.83 -5.97 0.08
C ALA A 36 13.17 -4.75 0.95
N HIS A 37 14.13 -3.92 0.52
CA HIS A 37 14.44 -2.65 1.18
C HIS A 37 13.24 -1.69 1.16
N GLN A 38 12.61 -1.50 -0.01
CA GLN A 38 11.46 -0.61 -0.14
C GLN A 38 10.25 -1.06 0.69
N ARG A 39 10.02 -2.37 0.80
CA ARG A 39 8.99 -2.95 1.68
C ARG A 39 9.26 -2.63 3.16
N ARG A 40 10.51 -2.81 3.62
CA ARG A 40 10.89 -2.44 4.99
C ARG A 40 10.71 -0.95 5.24
N GLN A 41 11.17 -0.10 4.31
CA GLN A 41 11.01 1.35 4.39
C GLN A 41 9.53 1.75 4.49
N ALA A 42 8.65 1.14 3.69
CA ALA A 42 7.22 1.39 3.73
C ALA A 42 6.62 1.03 5.09
N ALA A 43 6.92 -0.17 5.60
CA ALA A 43 6.46 -0.64 6.90
C ALA A 43 6.95 0.28 8.04
N GLU A 44 8.21 0.69 8.02
CA GLU A 44 8.81 1.57 9.03
C GLU A 44 8.23 2.99 8.98
N ALA A 45 8.03 3.56 7.79
CA ALA A 45 7.46 4.90 7.61
C ALA A 45 6.05 4.99 8.20
N CYS A 46 5.25 3.93 8.03
CA CYS A 46 3.89 3.85 8.55
C CYS A 46 3.79 3.20 9.93
N ALA A 47 4.90 2.79 10.54
CA ALA A 47 4.88 2.11 11.83
C ALA A 47 4.13 2.95 12.88
N ARG A 48 3.15 2.32 13.55
CA ARG A 48 2.26 2.93 14.54
C ARG A 48 1.38 4.07 14.00
N CYS A 49 1.25 4.23 12.69
CA CYS A 49 0.27 5.14 12.11
C CYS A 49 -1.15 4.58 12.39
N PRO A 50 -2.08 5.36 12.97
CA PRO A 50 -3.38 4.85 13.41
C PRO A 50 -4.38 4.60 12.27
N VAL A 51 -4.03 4.99 11.05
CA VAL A 51 -4.90 4.98 9.86
C VAL A 51 -4.31 4.18 8.70
N GLN A 52 -3.49 3.16 9.00
CA GLN A 52 -2.81 2.35 7.97
C GLN A 52 -3.80 1.69 7.01
N TYR A 53 -4.86 1.09 7.55
CA TYR A 53 -5.85 0.37 6.75
C TYR A 53 -6.70 1.32 5.90
N GLU A 54 -7.22 2.41 6.51
CA GLU A 54 -7.97 3.44 5.80
C GLU A 54 -7.13 4.08 4.68
N CYS A 55 -5.84 4.34 4.95
CA CYS A 55 -4.91 4.87 3.97
C CYS A 55 -4.68 3.90 2.80
N LEU A 56 -4.57 2.60 3.09
CA LEU A 56 -4.40 1.58 2.06
C LEU A 56 -5.64 1.46 1.16
N ILE A 57 -6.85 1.47 1.75
CA ILE A 57 -8.11 1.43 0.98
C ILE A 57 -8.21 2.62 0.04
N LEU A 58 -7.95 3.84 0.53
CA LEU A 58 -7.99 5.04 -0.32
C LEU A 58 -7.02 4.96 -1.49
N ALA A 59 -5.80 4.46 -1.24
CA ALA A 59 -4.81 4.29 -2.28
C ALA A 59 -5.27 3.27 -3.31
N LEU A 60 -5.77 2.11 -2.88
CA LEU A 60 -6.24 1.06 -3.77
C LEU A 60 -7.47 1.49 -4.58
N ASP A 61 -8.44 2.17 -3.97
CA ASP A 61 -9.60 2.73 -4.68
C ASP A 61 -9.13 3.66 -5.81
N HIS A 62 -8.26 4.61 -5.50
CA HIS A 62 -7.71 5.51 -6.50
C HIS A 62 -6.94 4.74 -7.59
N GLU A 63 -6.09 3.81 -7.21
CA GLU A 63 -5.24 3.05 -8.14
C GLU A 63 -6.03 2.09 -9.04
N ILE A 64 -7.11 1.48 -8.53
CA ILE A 64 -8.03 0.63 -9.30
C ILE A 64 -8.72 1.45 -10.38
N ASN A 65 -9.10 2.69 -10.09
CA ASN A 65 -9.80 3.56 -11.03
C ASN A 65 -8.85 4.24 -12.03
N GLU A 66 -7.69 4.71 -11.58
CA GLU A 66 -6.76 5.52 -12.40
C GLU A 66 -5.63 4.70 -13.04
N GLY A 67 -5.38 3.48 -12.56
CA GLY A 67 -4.40 2.55 -13.13
C GLY A 67 -2.93 2.87 -12.82
N VAL A 68 -2.64 3.75 -11.86
CA VAL A 68 -1.27 4.17 -11.54
C VAL A 68 -1.01 4.13 -10.03
N SER A 69 -0.05 3.30 -9.60
CA SER A 69 0.42 3.23 -8.20
C SER A 69 1.76 3.94 -7.99
N TRP A 70 1.89 4.71 -6.91
CA TRP A 70 3.13 5.41 -6.53
C TRP A 70 3.30 5.58 -5.03
N GLY A 71 4.54 5.79 -4.58
CA GLY A 71 4.86 6.08 -3.18
C GLY A 71 4.42 5.01 -2.17
N ILE A 72 4.51 5.39 -0.89
CA ILE A 72 4.16 4.57 0.27
C ILE A 72 2.76 4.97 0.76
N TRP A 73 1.87 3.98 0.85
CA TRP A 73 0.51 4.16 1.38
C TRP A 73 0.17 3.01 2.31
N GLY A 74 -0.35 3.33 3.50
CA GLY A 74 -0.79 2.33 4.47
C GLY A 74 0.29 1.31 4.89
N GLY A 75 1.57 1.65 4.76
CA GLY A 75 2.70 0.76 5.04
C GLY A 75 3.11 -0.15 3.89
N VAL A 76 2.54 0.06 2.69
CA VAL A 76 2.77 -0.78 1.51
C VAL A 76 3.42 0.05 0.40
N CYS A 77 4.35 -0.55 -0.36
CA CYS A 77 4.98 0.11 -1.50
C CYS A 77 4.10 0.02 -2.77
N ALA A 78 4.32 0.94 -3.71
CA ALA A 78 3.57 1.02 -4.96
C ALA A 78 3.56 -0.27 -5.78
N ARG A 79 4.69 -1.00 -5.79
CA ARG A 79 4.79 -2.25 -6.55
C ARG A 79 3.87 -3.33 -5.99
N ASP A 80 3.81 -3.49 -4.68
CA ASP A 80 3.00 -4.52 -4.04
C ASP A 80 1.50 -4.24 -4.22
N ARG A 81 1.08 -2.97 -4.13
CA ARG A 81 -0.31 -2.58 -4.40
C ARG A 81 -0.69 -2.85 -5.86
N ARG A 82 0.17 -2.48 -6.82
CA ARG A 82 -0.05 -2.77 -8.24
C ARG A 82 -0.23 -4.27 -8.48
N GLN A 83 0.67 -5.09 -7.94
CA GLN A 83 0.57 -6.56 -8.07
C GLN A 83 -0.70 -7.11 -7.43
N ALA A 84 -1.15 -6.55 -6.30
CA ALA A 84 -2.40 -6.95 -5.67
C ALA A 84 -3.62 -6.64 -6.55
N ILE A 85 -3.66 -5.45 -7.17
CA ILE A 85 -4.72 -5.04 -8.08
C ILE A 85 -4.73 -5.93 -9.34
N GLU A 86 -3.56 -6.21 -9.91
CA GLU A 86 -3.42 -7.11 -11.06
C GLU A 86 -4.00 -8.50 -10.74
N HIS A 87 -3.55 -9.12 -9.63
CA HIS A 87 -4.06 -10.43 -9.20
C HIS A 87 -5.55 -10.41 -8.85
N ALA A 88 -6.08 -9.31 -8.30
CA ALA A 88 -7.50 -9.20 -8.01
C ALA A 88 -8.32 -9.08 -9.29
N THR A 89 -7.88 -8.27 -10.25
CA THR A 89 -8.53 -8.11 -11.56
C THR A 89 -8.52 -9.40 -12.37
N GLU A 90 -7.51 -10.27 -12.21
CA GLU A 90 -7.50 -11.59 -12.84
C GLU A 90 -8.52 -12.55 -12.21
N ARG A 91 -8.71 -12.48 -10.88
CA ARG A 91 -9.64 -13.33 -10.12
C ARG A 91 -11.09 -12.89 -10.26
N HIS A 92 -11.33 -11.59 -10.30
CA HIS A 92 -12.64 -10.99 -10.46
C HIS A 92 -12.88 -10.70 -11.93
N HIS A 93 -13.93 -11.25 -12.53
CA HIS A 93 -14.34 -10.88 -13.90
C HIS A 93 -14.97 -9.47 -13.94
N GLY A 94 -14.25 -8.45 -13.46
CA GLY A 94 -14.70 -7.06 -13.29
C GLY A 94 -13.77 -6.23 -12.39
N THR A 95 -14.16 -4.99 -12.11
CA THR A 95 -13.40 -4.09 -11.21
C THR A 95 -13.40 -4.63 -9.78
N PRO A 96 -12.23 -4.86 -9.15
CA PRO A 96 -12.15 -5.37 -7.78
C PRO A 96 -12.55 -4.30 -6.75
N ASP A 97 -13.04 -4.73 -5.58
CA ASP A 97 -13.30 -3.82 -4.46
C ASP A 97 -12.01 -3.51 -3.68
N ALA A 98 -11.77 -2.24 -3.38
CA ALA A 98 -10.55 -1.79 -2.72
C ALA A 98 -10.35 -2.38 -1.31
N ARG A 99 -11.44 -2.65 -0.56
CA ARG A 99 -11.35 -3.26 0.77
C ARG A 99 -10.95 -4.73 0.67
N ASP A 100 -11.50 -5.46 -0.29
CA ASP A 100 -11.15 -6.86 -0.52
C ASP A 100 -9.67 -6.99 -0.91
N VAL A 101 -9.19 -6.13 -1.82
CA VAL A 101 -7.77 -6.09 -2.21
C VAL A 101 -6.88 -5.73 -1.00
N ALA A 102 -7.28 -4.78 -0.17
CA ALA A 102 -6.53 -4.40 1.03
C ALA A 102 -6.40 -5.57 2.02
N GLN A 103 -7.48 -6.30 2.26
CA GLN A 103 -7.48 -7.45 3.17
C GLN A 103 -6.58 -8.57 2.66
N ASP A 104 -6.74 -8.96 1.39
CA ASP A 104 -5.91 -9.97 0.75
C ASP A 104 -4.43 -9.59 0.82
N LEU A 105 -4.11 -8.33 0.51
CA LEU A 105 -2.74 -7.85 0.52
C LEU A 105 -2.12 -7.90 1.92
N LEU A 106 -2.85 -7.46 2.95
CA LEU A 106 -2.35 -7.47 4.33
C LEU A 106 -2.15 -8.90 4.87
N VAL A 107 -3.01 -9.85 4.49
CA VAL A 107 -2.83 -11.27 4.84
C VAL A 107 -1.58 -11.84 4.17
N ASN A 108 -1.35 -11.51 2.90
CA ASN A 108 -0.23 -12.06 2.13
C ASN A 108 1.12 -11.35 2.38
N LEU A 109 1.13 -10.13 2.92
CA LEU A 109 2.35 -9.41 3.32
C LEU A 109 2.87 -9.83 4.70
N SER A 110 2.16 -10.70 5.44
CA SER A 110 2.61 -11.23 6.73
C SER A 110 4.00 -11.88 6.60
N PRO A 111 4.91 -11.68 7.58
CA PRO A 111 6.27 -12.23 7.57
C PRO A 111 6.36 -13.74 7.25
N GLN A 112 5.30 -14.51 7.54
CA GLN A 112 5.23 -15.95 7.27
C GLN A 112 5.16 -16.30 5.76
N ALA A 113 4.79 -15.36 4.89
CA ALA A 113 4.74 -15.57 3.45
C ALA A 113 6.12 -15.39 2.78
N VAL A 114 7.04 -14.66 3.42
CA VAL A 114 8.39 -14.38 2.88
C VAL A 114 9.31 -15.60 3.01
N ASP A 115 9.01 -16.51 3.96
CA ASP A 115 9.74 -17.76 4.19
C ASP A 115 9.41 -18.89 3.19
N ARG A 116 8.46 -18.69 2.26
CA ARG A 116 8.07 -19.70 1.26
C ARG A 116 8.89 -19.68 -0.03
N ILE A 117 9.90 -18.81 -0.13
CA ILE A 117 10.81 -18.71 -1.27
C ILE A 117 12.28 -18.86 -0.78
N ALA A 118 12.48 -19.69 0.23
CA ALA A 118 13.79 -20.16 0.67
C ALA A 118 13.92 -21.67 0.39
#